data_AF-A0A358A2S2-F1
#
_entry.id   AF-A0A358A2S2-F1
#
_cell.length_a   1.000
_cell.length_b   1.000
_cell.length_c   1.000
_cell.angle_alpha   90.00
_cell.angle_beta   90.00
_cell.angle_gamma   90.00
#
_symmetry.space_group_name_H-M   'P 1'
#
loop_
_entity.id
_entity.type
_entity.pdbx_description
1 polymer ?
#
loop_
_entity_poly.entity_id
_entity_poly.type
_entity_poly.pdbx_seq_one_letter_code
_entity_poly.pdbx_strand_id
1 'polypeptide(L)'
;MRACSSRRDPLGELIDVIDVNQYYGWYFGERVEIASKRWTSQWRKPIIFNELGAGAKHGNHGDDGEIWTEEFQAAVYEAQIEMIAANDGCAGLSSWILKDFRTSMRVLPGIQDGYNRKGLVSEEGEKKLAFDVLRSWFASLG
;
A
#
# COMPACT_ATOMS: atom_id res chain seq x y z
N MET A 1 -2.99 16.95 -8.26
CA MET A 1 -2.91 16.90 -6.78
C MET A 1 -1.42 16.92 -6.44
N ARG A 2 -0.93 17.86 -5.63
CA ARG A 2 0.46 17.81 -5.13
C ARG A 2 0.40 17.12 -3.76
N ALA A 3 1.16 16.05 -3.56
CA ALA A 3 1.22 15.35 -2.29
C ALA A 3 2.34 15.97 -1.43
N CYS A 4 2.03 16.21 -0.16
CA CYS A 4 2.98 16.70 0.84
C CYS A 4 3.89 15.54 1.25
N SER A 5 4.98 15.35 0.52
CA SER A 5 5.84 14.16 0.64
C SER A 5 6.82 14.21 1.81
N SER A 6 6.92 15.35 2.50
CA SER A 6 7.83 15.51 3.63
C SER A 6 7.22 16.32 4.77
N ARG A 7 7.71 16.04 5.99
CA ARG A 7 7.31 16.69 7.26
C ARG A 7 7.44 18.23 7.26
N ARG A 8 8.10 18.81 6.24
CA ARG A 8 8.37 20.25 6.07
C ARG A 8 8.04 20.77 4.66
N ASP A 9 7.33 20.00 3.84
CA ASP A 9 6.88 20.49 2.54
C ASP A 9 5.94 21.70 2.74
N PRO A 10 6.32 22.90 2.27
CA PRO A 10 5.54 24.12 2.48
C PRO A 10 4.12 24.04 1.92
N LEU A 11 3.86 23.10 1.01
CA LEU A 11 2.50 22.82 0.53
C LEU A 11 1.53 22.47 1.67
N GLY A 12 2.02 21.91 2.77
CA GLY A 12 1.22 21.58 3.96
C GLY A 12 0.44 22.78 4.54
N GLU A 13 0.88 24.01 4.28
CA GLU A 13 0.14 25.23 4.69
C GLU A 13 -1.13 25.43 3.87
N LEU A 14 -1.11 25.04 2.59
CA LEU A 14 -2.15 25.37 1.60
C LEU A 14 -3.20 24.27 1.40
N ILE A 15 -3.00 23.08 1.99
CA ILE A 15 -3.88 21.92 1.81
C ILE A 15 -4.55 21.53 3.12
N ASP A 16 -5.75 20.98 3.09
CA ASP A 16 -6.50 20.62 4.31
C ASP A 16 -6.09 19.29 4.93
N VAL A 17 -5.49 18.41 4.12
CA VAL A 17 -5.10 17.04 4.49
C VAL A 17 -3.68 16.77 4.02
N ILE A 18 -2.91 16.04 4.82
CA ILE A 18 -1.57 15.58 4.46
C ILE A 18 -1.70 14.22 3.78
N ASP A 19 -1.29 14.17 2.53
CA ASP A 19 -1.31 12.97 1.71
C ASP A 19 0.07 12.29 1.70
N VAL A 20 0.11 10.99 1.98
CA VAL A 20 1.35 10.20 2.06
C VAL A 20 1.27 8.99 1.13
N ASN A 21 2.22 8.92 0.20
CA ASN A 21 2.53 7.70 -0.54
C ASN A 21 3.70 7.00 0.14
N GLN A 22 3.48 5.78 0.65
CA GLN A 22 4.52 5.00 1.32
C GLN A 22 4.48 3.55 0.86
N TYR A 23 5.65 2.94 0.69
CA TYR A 23 5.78 1.58 0.16
C TYR A 23 6.78 0.77 1.00
N TYR A 24 6.74 0.93 2.33
CA TYR A 24 7.52 0.11 3.25
C TYR A 24 7.16 -1.37 3.06
N GLY A 25 8.18 -2.23 2.97
CA GLY A 25 8.03 -3.66 2.66
C GLY A 25 7.90 -3.99 1.17
N TRP A 26 7.90 -2.98 0.29
CA TRP A 26 7.89 -3.19 -1.16
C TRP A 26 9.08 -2.54 -1.87
N TYR A 27 9.19 -1.21 -1.79
CA TYR A 27 10.30 -0.49 -2.44
C TYR A 27 11.46 -0.22 -1.49
N PHE A 28 11.21 -0.19 -0.19
CA PHE A 28 12.22 0.13 0.83
C PHE A 28 11.80 -0.42 2.19
N GLY A 29 12.80 -0.66 3.05
CA GLY A 29 12.61 -1.16 4.41
C GLY A 29 12.09 -2.59 4.47
N GLU A 30 12.31 -3.22 5.63
CA GLU A 30 11.94 -4.62 5.87
C GLU A 30 10.53 -4.72 6.47
N ARG A 31 9.84 -5.84 6.22
CA ARG A 31 8.47 -6.07 6.71
C ARG A 31 8.35 -5.90 8.23
N VAL A 32 9.35 -6.37 8.97
CA VAL A 32 9.42 -6.27 10.44
C VAL A 32 9.45 -4.83 10.95
N GLU A 33 9.86 -3.87 10.12
CA GLU A 33 9.96 -2.47 10.53
C GLU A 33 8.65 -1.70 10.36
N ILE A 34 7.71 -2.20 9.54
CA ILE A 34 6.54 -1.45 9.06
C ILE A 34 5.68 -0.97 10.24
N ALA A 35 5.29 -1.89 11.13
CA ALA A 35 4.42 -1.61 12.28
C ALA A 35 4.96 -0.51 13.22
N SER A 36 6.28 -0.30 13.24
CA SER A 36 6.94 0.71 14.09
C SER A 36 6.91 2.13 13.51
N LYS A 37 6.60 2.29 12.22
CA LYS A 37 6.68 3.60 11.55
C LYS A 37 5.56 4.53 12.02
N ARG A 38 5.90 5.80 12.22
CA ARG A 38 4.98 6.85 12.70
C ARG A 38 5.06 8.07 11.80
N TRP A 39 3.90 8.60 11.43
CA TRP A 39 3.75 9.82 10.67
C TRP A 39 3.16 10.91 11.55
N THR A 40 3.77 12.07 11.48
CA THR A 40 3.30 13.28 12.15
C THR A 40 3.63 14.46 11.25
N SER A 41 2.83 15.50 11.34
CA SER A 41 2.93 16.70 10.52
C SER A 41 2.97 17.92 11.44
N GLN A 42 3.80 18.92 11.11
CA GLN A 42 3.85 20.16 11.89
C GLN A 42 2.56 20.98 11.80
N TRP A 43 1.77 20.76 10.75
CA TRP A 43 0.51 21.46 10.50
C TRP A 43 -0.66 20.88 11.31
N ARG A 44 -0.48 19.73 12.00
CA ARG A 44 -1.51 19.06 12.81
C ARG A 44 -2.83 18.81 12.05
N LYS A 45 -2.72 18.54 10.74
CA LYS A 45 -3.82 18.21 9.84
C LYS A 45 -4.00 16.69 9.75
N PRO A 46 -5.20 16.19 9.42
CA PRO A 46 -5.43 14.76 9.18
C PRO A 46 -4.45 14.21 8.14
N ILE A 47 -4.05 12.96 8.32
CA ILE A 47 -3.17 12.24 7.39
C ILE A 47 -3.98 11.21 6.63
N ILE A 48 -3.82 11.15 5.31
CA ILE A 48 -4.35 10.08 4.46
C ILE A 48 -3.18 9.35 3.83
N PHE A 49 -3.17 8.03 3.95
CA PHE A 49 -2.28 7.19 3.15
C PHE A 49 -2.93 6.96 1.79
N ASN A 50 -2.41 7.60 0.74
CA ASN A 50 -3.04 7.61 -0.57
C ASN A 50 -2.48 6.57 -1.55
N GLU A 51 -1.26 6.12 -1.28
CA GLU A 51 -0.70 4.93 -1.92
C GLU A 51 0.08 4.11 -0.90
N LEU A 52 -0.17 2.81 -0.91
CA LEU A 52 0.62 1.77 -0.28
C LEU A 52 0.32 0.41 -0.91
N GLY A 53 1.07 -0.60 -0.50
CA GLY A 53 0.88 -1.99 -0.91
C GLY A 53 2.14 -2.62 -1.48
N ALA A 54 1.97 -3.83 -2.00
CA ALA A 54 3.00 -4.64 -2.64
C ALA A 54 2.46 -5.30 -3.91
N GLY A 55 3.35 -5.81 -4.77
CA GLY A 55 2.97 -6.51 -6.00
C GLY A 55 2.88 -8.02 -5.82
N ALA A 56 1.87 -8.64 -6.43
CA ALA A 56 1.74 -10.09 -6.58
C ALA A 56 1.09 -10.44 -7.92
N LYS A 57 1.42 -11.60 -8.48
CA LYS A 57 0.68 -12.16 -9.62
C LYS A 57 -0.38 -13.13 -9.07
N HIS A 58 -1.62 -12.99 -9.53
CA HIS A 58 -2.69 -13.92 -9.15
C HIS A 58 -2.32 -15.36 -9.56
N GLY A 59 -2.58 -16.32 -8.68
CA GLY A 59 -2.25 -17.74 -8.82
C GLY A 59 -0.76 -18.08 -8.62
N ASN A 60 0.09 -17.09 -8.29
CA ASN A 60 1.47 -17.34 -7.92
C ASN A 60 1.57 -17.48 -6.39
N HIS A 61 1.78 -18.70 -5.91
CA HIS A 61 1.79 -19.04 -4.50
C HIS A 61 3.19 -19.45 -4.02
N GLY A 62 3.49 -19.15 -2.77
CA GLY A 62 4.73 -19.53 -2.10
C GLY A 62 4.76 -19.10 -0.64
N ASP A 63 5.95 -18.81 -0.13
CA ASP A 63 6.11 -18.33 1.25
C ASP A 63 5.81 -16.83 1.37
N ASP A 64 5.51 -16.36 2.59
CA ASP A 64 5.22 -14.95 2.89
C ASP A 64 6.42 -13.99 2.74
N GLY A 65 7.61 -14.56 2.50
CA GLY A 65 8.85 -13.85 2.20
C GLY A 65 9.20 -13.81 0.72
N GLU A 66 8.44 -14.50 -0.13
CA GLU A 66 8.74 -14.66 -1.55
C GLU A 66 8.07 -13.56 -2.37
N ILE A 67 8.86 -12.58 -2.85
CA ILE A 67 8.35 -11.46 -3.63
C ILE A 67 7.58 -11.97 -4.86
N TRP A 68 6.43 -11.33 -5.14
CA TRP A 68 5.47 -11.64 -6.21
C TRP A 68 4.47 -12.76 -5.92
N THR A 69 4.54 -13.43 -4.78
CA THR A 69 3.48 -14.36 -4.34
C THR A 69 2.31 -13.61 -3.71
N GLU A 70 1.13 -14.22 -3.74
CA GLU A 70 -0.04 -13.68 -3.05
C GLU A 70 0.15 -13.61 -1.54
N GLU A 71 0.84 -14.59 -0.95
CA GLU A 71 1.17 -14.65 0.48
C GLU A 71 2.06 -13.47 0.90
N PHE A 72 3.08 -13.15 0.09
CA PHE A 72 3.93 -11.99 0.33
C PHE A 72 3.13 -10.68 0.29
N GLN A 73 2.27 -10.50 -0.71
CA GLN A 73 1.42 -9.30 -0.78
C GLN A 73 0.49 -9.20 0.44
N ALA A 74 -0.15 -10.31 0.83
CA ALA A 74 -1.03 -10.35 2.01
C ALA A 74 -0.27 -9.97 3.29
N ALA A 75 0.91 -10.56 3.54
CA ALA A 75 1.71 -10.28 4.72
C ALA A 75 2.20 -8.82 4.78
N VAL A 76 2.51 -8.20 3.64
CA VAL A 76 2.81 -6.76 3.61
C VAL A 76 1.59 -5.92 3.98
N TYR A 77 0.40 -6.27 3.49
CA TYR A 77 -0.83 -5.56 3.84
C TYR A 77 -1.16 -5.67 5.34
N GLU A 78 -1.00 -6.84 5.95
CA GLU A 78 -1.20 -7.04 7.40
C GLU A 78 -0.30 -6.10 8.22
N ALA A 79 1.00 -6.07 7.92
CA ALA A 79 1.95 -5.20 8.60
C ALA A 79 1.68 -3.70 8.34
N GLN A 80 1.24 -3.34 7.14
CA GLN A 80 0.84 -1.96 6.81
C GLN A 80 -0.45 -1.56 7.54
N ILE A 81 -1.40 -2.48 7.74
CA ILE A 81 -2.60 -2.25 8.53
C ILE A 81 -2.26 -1.99 10.00
N GLU A 82 -1.37 -2.80 10.60
CA GLU A 82 -0.89 -2.55 11.97
C GLU A 82 -0.25 -1.17 12.12
N MET A 83 0.58 -0.79 11.15
CA MET A 83 1.18 0.53 11.10
C MET A 83 0.10 1.63 11.05
N ILE A 84 -0.90 1.50 10.19
CA ILE A 84 -1.99 2.49 10.06
C ILE A 84 -2.77 2.60 11.36
N ALA A 85 -3.17 1.47 11.95
CA ALA A 85 -3.92 1.43 13.20
C ALA A 85 -3.17 2.09 14.37
N ALA A 86 -1.83 2.05 14.34
CA ALA A 86 -0.99 2.69 15.36
C ALA A 86 -0.68 4.18 15.10
N ASN A 87 -1.23 4.78 14.03
CA ASN A 87 -1.09 6.20 13.72
C ASN A 87 -2.42 6.94 13.95
N ASP A 88 -2.62 7.47 15.16
CA ASP A 88 -3.86 8.15 15.59
C ASP A 88 -4.29 9.33 14.69
N GLY A 89 -3.35 9.94 13.95
CA GLY A 89 -3.63 11.02 13.01
C GLY A 89 -4.13 10.56 11.64
N CYS A 90 -4.22 9.24 11.40
CA CYS A 90 -4.70 8.67 10.16
C CYS A 90 -6.23 8.78 10.05
N ALA A 91 -6.70 9.45 9.01
CA ALA A 91 -8.11 9.68 8.74
C ALA A 91 -8.60 8.98 7.46
N GLY A 92 -7.73 8.30 6.72
CA GLY A 92 -8.13 7.59 5.51
C GLY A 92 -7.03 6.77 4.87
N LEU A 93 -7.45 5.80 4.06
CA LEU A 93 -6.60 4.95 3.25
C LEU A 93 -7.16 4.83 1.83
N SER A 94 -6.28 4.99 0.84
CA SER A 94 -6.46 4.55 -0.54
C SER A 94 -5.27 3.65 -0.88
N SER A 95 -5.48 2.33 -0.93
CA SER A 95 -4.41 1.39 -1.28
C SER A 95 -4.11 1.43 -2.78
N TRP A 96 -2.85 1.35 -3.16
CA TRP A 96 -2.45 1.24 -4.56
C TRP A 96 -2.30 -0.24 -4.94
N ILE A 97 -3.19 -0.83 -5.73
CA ILE A 97 -4.36 -0.27 -6.42
C ILE A 97 -5.47 -1.31 -6.42
N LEU A 98 -6.69 -0.96 -6.82
CA LEU A 98 -7.76 -1.95 -6.94
C LEU A 98 -7.44 -3.06 -7.95
N LYS A 99 -7.01 -2.70 -9.17
CA LYS A 99 -6.86 -3.64 -10.30
C LYS A 99 -5.48 -3.53 -10.95
N ASP A 100 -4.89 -4.66 -11.30
CA ASP A 100 -3.69 -4.69 -12.15
C ASP A 100 -3.94 -3.93 -13.46
N PHE A 101 -2.94 -3.14 -13.89
CA PHE A 101 -3.08 -2.25 -15.05
C PHE A 101 -1.81 -2.21 -15.89
N ARG A 102 -1.97 -1.87 -17.18
CA ARG A 102 -0.87 -1.86 -18.15
C ARG A 102 0.09 -0.68 -17.95
N THR A 103 1.38 -0.95 -18.07
CA THR A 103 2.44 0.06 -18.14
C THR A 103 3.68 -0.54 -18.81
N SER A 104 4.31 0.23 -19.71
CA SER A 104 5.51 -0.20 -20.44
C SER A 104 6.74 -0.37 -19.55
N MET A 105 6.72 0.14 -18.32
CA MET A 105 7.86 0.12 -17.40
C MET A 105 7.98 -1.18 -16.59
N ARG A 106 7.12 -2.19 -16.83
CA ARG A 106 7.06 -3.43 -16.03
C ARG A 106 7.38 -4.62 -16.93
N VAL A 107 8.61 -5.11 -16.83
CA VAL A 107 9.23 -5.99 -17.85
C VAL A 107 9.64 -7.36 -17.34
N LEU A 108 9.36 -7.70 -16.08
CA LEU A 108 9.70 -9.02 -15.52
C LEU A 108 8.90 -10.14 -16.22
N PRO A 109 9.54 -11.03 -17.00
CA PRO A 109 8.84 -12.04 -17.78
C PRO A 109 8.12 -13.05 -16.90
N GLY A 110 6.91 -13.45 -17.29
CA GLY A 110 6.10 -14.44 -16.56
C GLY A 110 5.44 -13.90 -15.28
N ILE A 111 5.83 -12.72 -14.80
CA ILE A 111 5.23 -12.09 -13.61
C ILE A 111 4.53 -10.79 -14.00
N GLN A 112 5.27 -9.83 -14.54
CA GLN A 112 4.75 -8.50 -14.86
C GLN A 112 4.17 -8.43 -16.26
N ASP A 113 4.93 -8.85 -17.27
CA ASP A 113 4.48 -8.89 -18.69
C ASP A 113 3.71 -7.63 -19.14
N GLY A 114 4.22 -6.45 -18.78
CA GLY A 114 3.60 -5.16 -19.10
C GLY A 114 2.52 -4.69 -18.13
N TYR A 115 2.35 -5.33 -16.97
CA TYR A 115 1.40 -4.95 -15.92
C TYR A 115 2.10 -4.50 -14.63
N ASN A 116 1.54 -3.46 -14.00
CA ASN A 116 1.78 -3.21 -12.59
C ASN A 116 0.91 -4.17 -11.78
N ARG A 117 1.58 -5.09 -11.06
CA ARG A 117 0.97 -6.20 -10.33
C ARG A 117 0.54 -5.86 -8.89
N LYS A 118 0.40 -4.58 -8.55
CA LYS A 118 -0.01 -4.12 -7.21
C LYS A 118 -1.52 -4.15 -6.98
N GLY A 119 -2.31 -4.58 -7.96
CA GLY A 119 -3.74 -4.76 -7.80
C GLY A 119 -4.05 -5.73 -6.67
N LEU A 120 -5.09 -5.44 -5.89
CA LEU A 120 -5.77 -6.42 -5.05
C LEU A 120 -6.61 -7.39 -5.89
N VAL A 121 -6.98 -6.95 -7.09
CA VAL A 121 -7.66 -7.72 -8.12
C VAL A 121 -6.77 -7.79 -9.36
N SER A 122 -6.72 -8.94 -10.01
CA SER A 122 -5.98 -9.13 -11.25
C SER A 122 -6.56 -8.32 -12.44
N GLU A 123 -5.88 -8.40 -13.56
CA GLU A 123 -6.34 -7.91 -14.86
C GLU A 123 -7.58 -8.66 -15.38
N GLU A 124 -7.88 -9.88 -14.91
CA GLU A 124 -9.06 -10.66 -15.35
C GLU A 124 -10.21 -10.64 -14.31
N GLY A 125 -9.99 -10.08 -13.13
CA GLY A 125 -11.04 -9.86 -12.12
C GLY A 125 -10.99 -10.80 -10.91
N GLU A 126 -9.98 -11.67 -10.83
CA GLU A 126 -9.77 -12.52 -9.67
C GLU A 126 -9.19 -11.73 -8.49
N LYS A 127 -9.73 -11.99 -7.30
CA LYS A 127 -9.27 -11.38 -6.06
C LYS A 127 -8.04 -12.13 -5.57
N LYS A 128 -6.98 -11.38 -5.23
CA LYS A 128 -5.79 -11.92 -4.59
C LYS A 128 -6.00 -12.02 -3.07
N LEU A 129 -5.17 -12.78 -2.35
CA LEU A 129 -5.26 -12.94 -0.89
C LEU A 129 -5.32 -11.60 -0.13
N ALA A 130 -4.51 -10.62 -0.53
CA ALA A 130 -4.49 -9.29 0.08
C ALA A 130 -5.84 -8.54 -0.02
N PHE A 131 -6.70 -8.87 -0.98
CA PHE A 131 -8.06 -8.31 -1.07
C PHE A 131 -8.86 -8.62 0.19
N ASP A 132 -8.82 -9.88 0.64
CA ASP A 132 -9.60 -10.33 1.80
C ASP A 132 -9.01 -9.81 3.11
N VAL A 133 -7.69 -9.64 3.19
CA VAL A 133 -7.02 -8.94 4.31
C VAL A 133 -7.59 -7.52 4.45
N LEU A 134 -7.56 -6.73 3.38
CA LEU A 134 -8.02 -5.35 3.44
C LEU A 134 -9.54 -5.25 3.65
N ARG A 135 -10.33 -6.13 3.02
CA ARG A 135 -11.78 -6.22 3.23
C ARG A 135 -12.12 -6.47 4.70
N SER A 136 -11.43 -7.42 5.33
CA SER A 136 -11.70 -7.81 6.72
C SER A 136 -11.36 -6.66 7.67
N TRP A 137 -10.25 -5.96 7.42
CA TRP A 137 -9.90 -4.78 8.20
C TRP A 137 -10.91 -3.64 8.02
N PHE A 138 -11.31 -3.30 6.79
CA PHE A 138 -12.36 -2.29 6.57
C PHE A 138 -13.68 -2.65 7.24
N ALA A 139 -14.06 -3.93 7.26
CA ALA A 139 -15.25 -4.39 7.98
C ALA A 139 -15.13 -4.23 9.51
N SER A 140 -13.91 -4.25 10.07
CA SER A 140 -13.65 -4.05 11.50
C SER A 140 -13.62 -2.59 11.96
N LEU A 141 -13.63 -1.61 11.05
CA LEU A 141 -13.61 -0.18 11.38
C LEU A 141 -15.02 0.36 11.76
N GLY A 142 -16.02 -0.51 11.84
CA GLY A 142 -17.43 -0.18 12.16
C GLY A 142 -17.83 -0.54 13.58
#